data_AF-A0A8C6VKZ9-F1
#
_entry.id   AF-A0A8C6VKZ9-F1
#
_cell.length_a   1.000
_cell.length_b   1.000
_cell.length_c   1.000
_cell.angle_alpha   90.00
_cell.angle_beta   90.00
_cell.angle_gamma   90.00
#
_symmetry.space_group_name_H-M   'P 1'
#
loop_
_entity.id
_entity.type
_entity.pdbx_description
1 polymer ?
#
loop_
_entity_poly.entity_id
_entity_poly.type
_entity_poly.pdbx_seq_one_letter_code
_entity_poly.pdbx_strand_id
1 'polypeptide(L)'
;MAKIRVAYEYTEAEDKTIRLGLFLIVSGILSLFILGFCWLNPALQDLQGKAANCTVLSVQRISEVFECTFTCGADCKGTSLYPCLQIYVNNSESNARALLHPDEHQLLTNPKCSYIPPCERENEKNSDIVMHWQIYWEDEVGSQPFTCYFNQHLRPDDVLLQRTHDESVLLHCFLWPLVTFLVGILIVVLTICAKSLAVKAETMKKKKHS
;
A
#
# COMPACT_ATOMS: atom_id res chain seq x y z
N MET A 1 62.57 13.45 -12.30
CA MET A 1 61.42 12.69 -11.75
C MET A 1 60.22 12.86 -12.67
N ALA A 2 60.03 11.96 -13.63
CA ALA A 2 58.85 11.98 -14.49
C ALA A 2 57.67 11.38 -13.70
N LYS A 3 56.71 12.23 -13.33
CA LYS A 3 55.45 11.83 -12.71
C LYS A 3 54.65 11.13 -13.81
N ILE A 4 54.73 9.80 -13.87
CA ILE A 4 53.92 8.97 -14.78
C ILE A 4 52.45 9.24 -14.45
N ARG A 5 51.82 10.13 -15.22
CA ARG A 5 50.36 10.24 -15.23
C ARG A 5 49.87 9.01 -15.96
N VAL A 6 49.54 7.96 -15.22
CA VAL A 6 48.73 6.88 -15.76
C VAL A 6 47.41 7.53 -16.15
N ALA A 7 47.14 7.63 -17.45
CA ALA A 7 45.86 8.11 -17.94
C ALA A 7 44.80 7.14 -17.42
N TYR A 8 43.89 7.65 -16.59
CA TYR A 8 42.77 6.90 -16.04
C TYR A 8 41.70 6.81 -17.13
N GLU A 9 42.02 6.16 -18.25
CA GLU A 9 41.07 5.95 -19.34
C GLU A 9 40.25 4.70 -19.00
N TYR A 10 38.97 4.93 -18.70
CA TYR A 10 38.00 3.86 -18.56
C TYR A 10 37.75 3.24 -19.94
N THR A 11 37.59 1.91 -19.99
CA THR A 11 37.17 1.25 -21.23
C THR A 11 35.71 1.61 -21.52
N GLU A 12 35.30 1.51 -22.79
CA GLU A 12 33.91 1.75 -23.20
C GLU A 12 32.90 0.91 -22.39
N ALA A 13 33.28 -0.32 -22.03
CA ALA A 13 32.47 -1.19 -21.20
C ALA A 13 32.29 -0.63 -19.77
N GLU A 14 33.35 -0.09 -19.16
CA GLU A 14 33.27 0.46 -17.81
C GLU A 14 32.58 1.82 -17.78
N ASP A 15 32.72 2.65 -18.81
CA ASP A 15 31.95 3.89 -18.92
C ASP A 15 30.44 3.57 -19.02
N LYS A 16 30.07 2.56 -19.82
CA LYS A 16 28.68 2.06 -19.89
C LYS A 16 28.19 1.51 -18.55
N THR A 17 29.02 0.75 -17.82
CA THR A 17 28.66 0.22 -16.49
C THR A 17 28.53 1.32 -15.44
N ILE A 18 29.43 2.31 -15.43
CA ILE A 18 29.36 3.47 -14.52
C ILE A 18 28.12 4.30 -14.82
N ARG A 19 27.80 4.57 -16.10
CA ARG A 19 26.57 5.26 -16.50
C ARG A 19 25.32 4.50 -16.07
N LEU A 20 25.30 3.17 -16.20
CA LEU A 20 24.20 2.34 -15.72
C LEU A 20 24.06 2.44 -14.20
N GLY A 21 25.15 2.35 -13.45
CA GLY A 21 25.15 2.50 -12.00
C GLY A 21 24.62 3.88 -11.57
N LEU A 22 25.08 4.95 -12.21
CA LEU A 22 24.58 6.31 -11.96
C LEU A 22 23.10 6.47 -12.31
N PHE A 23 22.64 5.87 -13.41
CA PHE A 23 21.23 5.87 -13.78
C PHE A 23 20.37 5.16 -12.72
N LEU A 24 20.81 4.00 -12.21
CA LEU A 24 20.12 3.27 -11.14
C LEU A 24 20.09 4.06 -9.82
N ILE A 25 21.16 4.80 -9.51
CA ILE A 25 21.20 5.68 -8.34
C ILE A 25 20.16 6.81 -8.48
N VAL A 26 20.15 7.50 -9.63
CA VAL A 26 19.22 8.61 -9.87
C VAL A 26 17.77 8.12 -9.90
N SER A 27 17.50 6.98 -10.54
CA SER A 27 16.15 6.41 -10.58
C SER A 27 15.69 5.89 -9.21
N GLY A 28 16.59 5.30 -8.42
CA GLY A 28 16.33 4.90 -7.02
C GLY A 28 15.98 6.10 -6.13
N ILE A 29 16.75 7.19 -6.23
CA ILE A 29 16.46 8.43 -5.48
C ILE A 29 15.11 9.03 -5.92
N LEU A 30 14.88 9.17 -7.23
CA LEU A 30 13.65 9.76 -7.75
C LEU A 30 12.42 8.92 -7.35
N SER A 31 12.51 7.60 -7.46
CA SER A 31 11.44 6.70 -7.04
C SER A 31 11.21 6.75 -5.53
N LEU A 32 12.26 6.79 -4.69
CA LEU A 32 12.12 7.01 -3.25
C LEU A 32 11.40 8.33 -2.93
N PHE A 33 11.74 9.42 -3.64
CA PHE A 33 11.08 10.70 -3.44
C PHE A 33 9.61 10.67 -3.85
N ILE A 34 9.30 10.15 -5.04
CA ILE A 34 7.92 10.05 -5.53
C ILE A 34 7.09 9.18 -4.59
N LEU A 35 7.58 7.98 -4.27
CA LEU A 35 6.87 7.04 -3.41
C LEU A 35 6.78 7.54 -1.97
N GLY A 36 7.84 8.16 -1.46
CA GLY A 36 7.84 8.82 -0.16
C GLY A 36 6.75 9.89 -0.08
N PHE A 37 6.69 10.83 -1.03
CA PHE A 37 5.66 11.86 -1.00
C PHE A 37 4.24 11.32 -1.25
N CYS A 38 4.08 10.35 -2.17
CA CYS A 38 2.77 9.77 -2.49
C CYS A 38 2.21 8.90 -1.37
N TRP A 39 3.06 8.21 -0.60
CA TRP A 39 2.62 7.25 0.42
C TRP A 39 2.76 7.75 1.86
N LEU A 40 3.57 8.78 2.14
CA LEU A 40 3.72 9.30 3.49
C LEU A 40 2.41 9.83 4.05
N ASN A 41 1.63 10.56 3.26
CA ASN A 41 0.38 11.15 3.73
C ASN A 41 -0.71 10.09 4.05
N PRO A 42 -1.05 9.14 3.15
CA PRO A 42 -2.02 8.11 3.47
C PRO A 42 -1.55 7.16 4.59
N ALA A 43 -0.25 6.81 4.64
CA ALA A 43 0.28 5.99 5.73
C ALA A 43 0.18 6.69 7.10
N LEU A 44 0.45 8.00 7.16
CA LEU A 44 0.29 8.77 8.39
C LEU A 44 -1.18 8.90 8.82
N GLN A 45 -2.11 8.94 7.87
CA GLN A 45 -3.55 8.96 8.16
C GLN A 45 -4.05 7.62 8.69
N ASP A 46 -3.57 6.50 8.13
CA ASP A 46 -3.95 5.15 8.58
C ASP A 46 -3.36 4.82 9.98
N LEU A 47 -2.13 5.28 10.26
CA LEU A 47 -1.50 5.17 11.59
C LEU A 47 -2.27 5.91 12.71
N GLN A 48 -3.14 6.87 12.37
CA GLN A 48 -3.98 7.56 13.36
C GLN A 48 -5.17 6.72 13.83
N GLY A 49 -5.54 5.66 13.09
CA GLY A 49 -6.58 4.72 13.50
C GLY A 49 -6.10 3.83 14.65
N LYS A 50 -6.59 4.08 15.86
CA LYS A 50 -6.29 3.26 17.04
C LYS A 50 -7.07 1.94 16.97
N ALA A 51 -6.37 0.84 17.23
CA ALA A 51 -7.02 -0.45 17.42
C ALA A 51 -7.80 -0.45 18.74
N ALA A 52 -9.05 -0.88 18.68
CA ALA A 52 -9.97 -0.91 19.81
C ALA A 52 -10.86 -2.15 19.74
N ASN A 53 -11.52 -2.47 20.85
CA ASN A 53 -12.53 -3.52 20.87
C ASN A 53 -13.90 -2.92 20.57
N CYS A 54 -14.55 -3.43 19.53
CA CYS A 54 -15.91 -3.10 19.15
C CYS A 54 -16.85 -4.25 19.47
N THR A 55 -18.07 -3.94 19.88
CA THR A 55 -19.17 -4.90 20.06
C THR A 55 -20.38 -4.43 19.26
N VAL A 56 -21.08 -5.34 18.59
CA VAL A 56 -22.30 -4.98 17.84
C VAL A 56 -23.38 -4.50 18.81
N LEU A 57 -23.92 -3.32 18.54
CA LEU A 57 -25.02 -2.72 19.29
C LEU A 57 -26.37 -3.02 18.62
N SER A 58 -26.44 -2.81 17.30
CA SER A 58 -27.64 -3.09 16.52
C SER A 58 -27.32 -3.24 15.04
N VAL A 59 -28.02 -4.14 14.37
CA VAL A 59 -28.00 -4.29 12.93
C VAL A 59 -29.36 -3.81 12.40
N GLN A 60 -29.35 -2.89 11.45
CA GLN A 60 -30.55 -2.22 10.94
C GLN A 60 -30.52 -2.20 9.42
N ARG A 61 -31.63 -2.58 8.79
CA ARG A 61 -31.81 -2.44 7.35
C ARG A 61 -32.64 -1.19 7.06
N ILE A 62 -32.13 -0.30 6.22
CA ILE A 62 -32.89 0.87 5.77
C ILE A 62 -33.67 0.50 4.51
N SER A 63 -34.86 1.07 4.34
CA SER A 63 -35.69 0.89 3.13
C SER A 63 -35.10 1.56 1.88
N GLU A 64 -34.06 2.38 2.03
CA GLU A 64 -33.33 3.01 0.93
C GLU A 64 -32.50 1.95 0.19
N VAL A 65 -32.56 2.00 -1.15
CA VAL A 65 -31.76 1.17 -2.04
C VAL A 65 -30.71 2.02 -2.73
N PHE A 66 -29.56 1.41 -2.99
CA PHE A 66 -28.41 2.09 -3.60
C PHE A 66 -27.97 1.35 -4.86
N GLU A 67 -27.35 2.08 -5.78
CA GLU A 67 -26.82 1.52 -7.02
C GLU A 67 -25.45 0.89 -6.80
N CYS A 68 -25.25 -0.30 -7.34
CA CYS A 68 -23.95 -0.94 -7.50
C CYS A 68 -23.69 -1.22 -8.99
N THR A 69 -22.42 -1.38 -9.36
CA THR A 69 -22.02 -1.64 -10.75
C THR A 69 -21.51 -3.06 -10.91
N PHE A 70 -22.09 -3.82 -11.87
CA PHE A 70 -21.64 -5.16 -12.23
C PHE A 70 -21.02 -5.16 -13.63
N THR A 71 -20.06 -6.05 -13.86
CA THR A 71 -19.43 -6.24 -15.18
C THR A 71 -20.12 -7.35 -15.95
N CYS A 72 -20.59 -7.07 -17.17
CA CYS A 72 -21.31 -8.04 -18.00
C CYS A 72 -20.50 -8.58 -19.20
N GLY A 73 -19.20 -8.24 -19.28
CA GLY A 73 -18.29 -8.64 -20.35
C GLY A 73 -17.07 -7.71 -20.43
N ALA A 74 -16.32 -7.78 -21.54
CA ALA A 74 -15.03 -7.07 -21.70
C ALA A 74 -15.13 -5.54 -21.57
N ASP A 75 -16.26 -4.93 -21.92
CA ASP A 75 -16.48 -3.47 -21.81
C ASP A 75 -17.92 -3.11 -21.39
N CYS A 76 -18.62 -4.04 -20.75
CA CYS A 76 -19.98 -3.80 -20.29
C CYS A 76 -20.01 -3.54 -18.79
N LYS A 77 -20.55 -2.37 -18.42
CA LYS A 77 -20.94 -2.05 -17.05
C LYS A 77 -22.44 -1.87 -17.00
N GLY A 78 -23.11 -2.68 -16.19
CA GLY A 78 -24.51 -2.50 -15.85
C GLY A 78 -24.63 -1.98 -14.42
N THR A 79 -25.75 -1.33 -14.12
CA THR A 79 -26.12 -0.96 -12.76
C THR A 79 -27.21 -1.88 -12.24
N SER A 80 -27.13 -2.21 -10.95
CA SER A 80 -28.13 -2.99 -10.23
C SER A 80 -28.33 -2.34 -8.86
N LEU A 81 -29.36 -2.76 -8.14
CA LEU A 81 -29.74 -2.18 -6.85
C LEU A 81 -29.47 -3.17 -5.72
N TYR A 82 -29.08 -2.64 -4.56
CA TYR A 82 -28.95 -3.38 -3.31
C TYR A 82 -29.57 -2.62 -2.14
N PRO A 83 -30.12 -3.32 -1.13
CA PRO A 83 -30.63 -2.68 0.09
C PRO A 83 -29.49 -2.26 1.03
N CYS A 84 -29.66 -1.16 1.75
CA CYS A 84 -28.67 -0.67 2.70
C CYS A 84 -28.76 -1.38 4.06
N LEU A 85 -27.63 -1.91 4.52
CA LEU A 85 -27.45 -2.44 5.87
C LEU A 85 -26.60 -1.47 6.69
N GLN A 86 -27.01 -1.17 7.91
CA GLN A 86 -26.26 -0.39 8.90
C GLN A 86 -25.97 -1.24 10.13
N ILE A 87 -24.70 -1.36 10.47
CA ILE A 87 -24.23 -2.10 11.63
C ILE A 87 -23.64 -1.07 12.59
N TYR A 88 -24.37 -0.80 13.67
CA TYR A 88 -23.89 0.08 14.73
C TYR A 88 -23.15 -0.73 15.76
N VAL A 89 -21.98 -0.24 16.16
CA VAL A 89 -21.13 -0.86 17.17
C VAL A 89 -20.85 0.13 18.29
N ASN A 90 -20.56 -0.41 19.47
CA ASN A 90 -20.01 0.34 20.58
C ASN A 90 -18.50 0.11 20.63
N ASN A 91 -17.73 1.19 20.60
CA ASN A 91 -16.27 1.15 20.67
C ASN A 91 -15.80 1.38 22.11
N SER A 92 -14.96 0.49 22.63
CA SER A 92 -14.32 0.63 23.95
C SER A 92 -13.56 1.95 24.20
N GLU A 93 -12.98 2.59 23.17
CA GLU A 93 -12.22 3.83 23.34
C GLU A 93 -13.11 5.06 23.58
N SER A 94 -14.18 5.23 22.80
CA SER A 94 -15.09 6.38 22.90
C SER A 94 -16.37 6.08 23.69
N ASN A 95 -16.70 4.80 23.88
CA ASN A 95 -17.99 4.30 24.36
C ASN A 95 -19.20 4.92 23.63
N ALA A 96 -18.97 5.36 22.38
CA ALA A 96 -19.95 6.00 21.53
C ALA A 96 -20.44 5.00 20.48
N ARG A 97 -21.69 5.20 20.04
CA ARG A 97 -22.23 4.50 18.87
C ARG A 97 -21.47 4.96 17.62
N ALA A 98 -20.99 4.03 16.84
CA ALA A 98 -20.34 4.30 15.56
C ALA A 98 -20.86 3.33 14.48
N LEU A 99 -20.88 3.78 13.23
CA LEU A 99 -21.26 2.95 12.09
C LEU A 99 -20.05 2.15 11.62
N LEU A 100 -20.21 0.84 11.53
CA LEU A 100 -19.16 -0.08 11.10
C LEU A 100 -19.03 -0.09 9.58
N HIS A 101 -17.80 -0.07 9.09
CA HIS A 101 -17.46 -0.27 7.69
C HIS A 101 -16.34 -1.32 7.57
N PRO A 102 -16.34 -2.20 6.56
CA PRO A 102 -15.30 -3.20 6.37
C PRO A 102 -13.93 -2.56 6.16
N ASP A 103 -13.90 -1.54 5.30
CA ASP A 103 -12.68 -0.82 4.92
C ASP A 103 -13.00 0.64 4.51
N GLU A 104 -11.94 1.43 4.33
CA GLU A 104 -12.03 2.83 3.94
C GLU A 104 -12.58 3.02 2.51
N HIS A 105 -12.34 2.06 1.60
CA HIS A 105 -12.83 2.14 0.23
C HIS A 105 -14.36 2.10 0.18
N GLN A 106 -14.96 1.20 0.95
CA GLN A 106 -16.40 1.09 1.06
C GLN A 106 -17.00 2.33 1.74
N LEU A 107 -16.36 2.80 2.81
CA LEU A 107 -16.73 4.04 3.51
C LEU A 107 -16.73 5.27 2.59
N LEU A 108 -15.75 5.36 1.68
CA LEU A 108 -15.68 6.43 0.69
C LEU A 108 -16.73 6.28 -0.43
N THR A 109 -17.08 5.05 -0.78
CA THR A 109 -18.03 4.74 -1.84
C THR A 109 -19.48 4.98 -1.41
N ASN A 110 -19.86 4.52 -0.21
CA ASN A 110 -21.17 4.78 0.37
C ASN A 110 -21.07 4.90 1.90
N PRO A 111 -20.90 6.12 2.45
CA PRO A 111 -20.74 6.32 3.88
C PRO A 111 -22.01 6.04 4.69
N LYS A 112 -23.17 5.88 4.04
CA LYS A 112 -24.44 5.61 4.74
C LYS A 112 -24.64 4.13 5.08
N CYS A 113 -23.94 3.23 4.40
CA CYS A 113 -24.17 1.80 4.50
C CYS A 113 -22.90 1.07 4.95
N SER A 114 -23.08 0.12 5.87
CA SER A 114 -22.03 -0.72 6.42
C SER A 114 -21.57 -1.83 5.49
N TYR A 115 -22.30 -2.17 4.43
CA TYR A 115 -21.87 -3.20 3.49
C TYR A 115 -22.34 -2.91 2.07
N ILE A 116 -21.44 -3.05 1.10
CA ILE A 116 -21.75 -3.01 -0.33
C ILE A 116 -21.48 -4.41 -0.88
N PRO A 117 -22.49 -5.16 -1.35
CA PRO A 117 -22.28 -6.50 -1.86
C PRO A 117 -21.48 -6.48 -3.17
N PRO A 118 -20.76 -7.57 -3.51
CA PRO A 118 -20.28 -7.77 -4.86
C PRO A 118 -21.49 -7.76 -5.79
N CYS A 119 -21.53 -6.78 -6.70
CA CYS A 119 -22.73 -6.45 -7.44
C CYS A 119 -23.04 -7.54 -8.47
N GLU A 120 -24.18 -8.19 -8.31
CA GLU A 120 -24.77 -9.10 -9.27
C GLU A 120 -25.76 -8.38 -10.18
N ARG A 121 -26.03 -8.97 -11.34
CA ARG A 121 -27.00 -8.43 -12.31
C ARG A 121 -28.44 -8.39 -11.76
N GLU A 122 -28.79 -9.34 -10.90
CA GLU A 122 -30.12 -9.52 -10.35
C GLU A 122 -30.22 -8.85 -8.97
N ASN A 123 -31.17 -7.94 -8.80
CA ASN A 123 -31.39 -7.24 -7.53
C ASN A 123 -31.75 -8.20 -6.37
N GLU A 124 -32.41 -9.33 -6.69
CA GLU A 124 -32.77 -10.36 -5.71
C GLU A 124 -31.52 -11.00 -5.11
N LYS A 125 -30.55 -11.40 -5.94
CA LYS A 125 -29.26 -11.92 -5.49
C LYS A 125 -28.51 -10.92 -4.60
N ASN A 126 -28.50 -9.65 -4.99
CA ASN A 126 -27.89 -8.60 -4.17
C ASN A 126 -28.56 -8.48 -2.81
N SER A 127 -29.89 -8.58 -2.78
CA SER A 127 -30.69 -8.54 -1.55
C SER A 127 -30.44 -9.75 -0.66
N ASP A 128 -30.32 -10.95 -1.25
CA ASP A 128 -30.01 -12.19 -0.54
C ASP A 128 -28.60 -12.16 0.07
N ILE A 129 -27.62 -11.61 -0.63
CA ILE A 129 -26.25 -11.43 -0.11
C ILE A 129 -26.26 -10.50 1.11
N VAL A 130 -26.98 -9.37 1.03
CA VAL A 130 -27.11 -8.43 2.15
C VAL A 130 -27.87 -9.07 3.32
N MET A 131 -28.91 -9.87 3.04
CA MET A 131 -29.65 -10.62 4.06
C MET A 131 -28.74 -11.62 4.79
N HIS A 132 -27.93 -12.38 4.05
CA HIS A 132 -26.97 -13.31 4.64
C HIS A 132 -25.95 -12.59 5.52
N TRP A 133 -25.46 -11.43 5.07
CA TRP A 133 -24.54 -10.62 5.86
C TRP A 133 -25.20 -10.06 7.13
N GLN A 134 -26.45 -9.63 7.05
CA GLN A 134 -27.22 -9.22 8.23
C GLN A 134 -27.32 -10.35 9.26
N ILE A 135 -27.71 -11.56 8.84
CA ILE A 135 -27.84 -12.73 9.71
C ILE A 135 -26.49 -13.07 10.36
N TYR A 136 -25.40 -13.02 9.61
CA TYR A 136 -24.06 -13.25 10.16
C TYR A 136 -23.69 -12.28 11.29
N TRP A 137 -23.98 -10.99 11.13
CA TRP A 137 -23.69 -10.00 12.18
C TRP A 137 -24.64 -10.09 13.37
N GLU A 138 -25.89 -10.49 13.16
CA GLU A 138 -26.88 -10.69 14.22
C GLU A 138 -26.62 -11.96 15.04
N ASP A 139 -26.41 -13.10 14.38
CA ASP A 139 -26.40 -14.42 15.01
C ASP A 139 -24.99 -14.93 15.33
N GLU A 140 -24.05 -14.79 14.40
CA GLU A 140 -22.71 -15.39 14.54
C GLU A 140 -21.78 -14.50 15.36
N VAL A 141 -21.71 -13.20 15.02
CA VAL A 141 -20.91 -12.23 15.77
C VAL A 141 -21.65 -11.83 17.05
N GLY A 142 -22.91 -11.41 16.92
CA GLY A 142 -23.74 -10.98 18.03
C GLY A 142 -23.03 -9.99 18.95
N SER A 143 -23.01 -10.28 20.25
CA SER A 143 -22.35 -9.43 21.26
C SER A 143 -20.87 -9.72 21.48
N GLN A 144 -20.23 -10.56 20.65
CA GLN A 144 -18.81 -10.88 20.82
C GLN A 144 -17.94 -9.67 20.47
N PRO A 145 -16.93 -9.33 21.31
CA PRO A 145 -16.01 -8.26 21.00
C PRO A 145 -15.05 -8.67 19.88
N PHE A 146 -14.82 -7.78 18.94
CA PHE A 146 -13.85 -7.94 17.85
C PHE A 146 -12.95 -6.71 17.73
N THR A 147 -11.80 -6.88 17.08
CA THR A 147 -10.86 -5.77 16.84
C THR A 147 -11.38 -4.88 15.71
N CYS A 148 -11.44 -3.58 15.97
CA CYS A 148 -11.81 -2.55 15.03
C CYS A 148 -10.83 -1.38 15.12
N TYR A 149 -10.87 -0.49 14.14
CA TYR A 149 -10.00 0.68 14.06
C TYR A 149 -10.83 1.96 14.10
N PHE A 150 -10.52 2.83 15.06
CA PHE A 150 -11.23 4.06 15.31
C PHE A 150 -10.30 5.27 15.18
N ASN A 151 -10.76 6.30 14.46
CA ASN A 151 -10.04 7.56 14.31
C ASN A 151 -10.90 8.74 14.74
N GLN A 152 -10.73 9.15 16.01
CA GLN A 152 -11.46 10.26 16.61
C GLN A 152 -11.27 11.62 15.91
N HIS A 153 -10.16 11.83 15.21
CA HIS A 153 -9.82 13.14 14.65
C HIS A 153 -10.38 13.36 13.26
N LEU A 154 -10.47 12.30 12.44
CA LEU A 154 -11.04 12.38 11.11
C LEU A 154 -12.52 12.04 11.08
N ARG A 155 -12.93 10.95 11.75
CA ARG A 155 -14.30 10.40 11.68
C ARG A 155 -14.73 9.78 13.01
N PRO A 156 -15.30 10.58 13.92
CA PRO A 156 -15.71 10.10 15.24
C PRO A 156 -16.97 9.20 15.21
N ASP A 157 -17.73 9.22 14.11
CA ASP A 157 -18.99 8.47 13.98
C ASP A 157 -18.84 7.16 13.18
N ASP A 158 -17.65 6.86 12.66
CA ASP A 158 -17.36 5.68 11.84
C ASP A 158 -16.23 4.84 12.45
N VAL A 159 -16.29 3.53 12.25
CA VAL A 159 -15.24 2.57 12.63
C VAL A 159 -14.98 1.58 11.50
N LEU A 160 -13.72 1.18 11.37
CA LEU A 160 -13.26 0.27 10.32
C LEU A 160 -13.01 -1.13 10.90
N LEU A 161 -13.45 -2.18 10.22
CA LEU A 161 -13.16 -3.57 10.60
C LEU A 161 -11.71 -3.92 10.25
N GLN A 162 -11.26 -3.51 9.06
CA GLN A 162 -9.93 -3.76 8.54
C GLN A 162 -9.29 -2.47 8.03
N ARG A 163 -7.97 -2.36 8.16
CA ARG A 163 -7.20 -1.28 7.53
C ARG A 163 -7.03 -1.58 6.04
N THR A 164 -7.20 -0.56 5.20
CA THR A 164 -7.00 -0.66 3.74
C THR A 164 -5.54 -0.84 3.37
N HIS A 165 -4.63 -0.27 4.16
CA HIS A 165 -3.22 -0.28 3.88
C HIS A 165 -2.55 -1.39 4.68
N ASP A 166 -2.23 -2.47 3.99
CA ASP A 166 -1.40 -3.52 4.56
C ASP A 166 0.01 -2.94 4.76
N GLU A 167 0.56 -3.04 5.97
CA GLU A 167 1.90 -2.52 6.31
C GLU A 167 2.99 -3.09 5.38
N SER A 168 2.73 -4.27 4.82
CA SER A 168 3.52 -4.95 3.80
C SER A 168 3.67 -4.13 2.51
N VAL A 169 2.62 -3.43 2.05
CA VAL A 169 2.67 -2.61 0.83
C VAL A 169 3.62 -1.43 1.02
N LEU A 170 3.60 -0.79 2.19
CA LEU A 170 4.53 0.28 2.54
C LEU A 170 5.97 -0.25 2.57
N LEU A 171 6.20 -1.42 3.15
CA LEU A 171 7.52 -2.05 3.16
C LEU A 171 8.03 -2.30 1.76
N HIS A 172 7.23 -2.89 0.88
CA HIS A 172 7.61 -3.12 -0.52
C HIS A 172 7.85 -1.81 -1.27
N CYS A 173 7.06 -0.77 -1.00
CA CYS A 173 7.17 0.55 -1.62
C CYS A 173 8.54 1.21 -1.36
N PHE A 174 9.11 1.05 -0.15
CA PHE A 174 10.45 1.59 0.17
C PHE A 174 11.59 0.61 -0.12
N LEU A 175 11.34 -0.69 -0.02
CA LEU A 175 12.35 -1.73 -0.19
C LEU A 175 12.91 -1.74 -1.61
N TRP A 176 12.06 -1.73 -2.65
CA TRP A 176 12.52 -1.82 -4.04
C TRP A 176 13.39 -0.62 -4.46
N PRO A 177 12.98 0.64 -4.22
CA PRO A 177 13.82 1.80 -4.51
C PRO A 177 15.13 1.84 -3.71
N LEU A 178 15.13 1.34 -2.46
CA LEU A 178 16.34 1.22 -1.67
C LEU A 178 17.30 0.18 -2.27
N VAL A 179 16.77 -0.98 -2.67
CA VAL A 179 17.55 -2.04 -3.33
C VAL A 179 18.12 -1.54 -4.66
N THR A 180 17.35 -0.83 -5.49
CA THR A 180 17.87 -0.28 -6.77
C THR A 180 18.98 0.75 -6.53
N PHE A 181 18.83 1.62 -5.53
CA PHE A 181 19.85 2.57 -5.12
C PHE A 181 21.14 1.86 -4.65
N LEU A 182 21.03 0.88 -3.76
CA LEU A 182 22.18 0.12 -3.24
C LEU A 182 22.89 -0.67 -4.34
N VAL A 183 22.14 -1.30 -5.25
CA VAL A 183 22.70 -2.00 -6.41
C VAL A 183 23.45 -1.02 -7.32
N GLY A 184 22.91 0.17 -7.57
CA GLY A 184 23.57 1.22 -8.33
C GLY A 184 24.91 1.65 -7.72
N ILE A 185 24.95 1.87 -6.39
CA ILE A 185 26.19 2.18 -5.65
C ILE A 185 27.19 1.03 -5.78
N LEU A 186 26.74 -0.21 -5.57
CA LEU A 186 27.61 -1.38 -5.62
C LEU A 186 28.29 -1.52 -6.99
N ILE A 187 27.56 -1.28 -8.08
CA ILE A 187 28.10 -1.30 -9.44
C ILE A 187 29.19 -0.25 -9.64
N VAL A 188 28.96 1.00 -9.20
CA VAL A 188 29.95 2.08 -9.33
C VAL A 188 31.19 1.81 -8.46
N VAL A 189 31.00 1.35 -7.23
CA VAL A 189 32.11 1.05 -6.32
C VAL A 189 32.94 -0.12 -6.85
N LEU A 190 32.31 -1.22 -7.26
CA LEU A 190 33.02 -2.39 -7.79
C LEU A 190 33.81 -2.07 -9.06
N THR A 191 33.25 -1.26 -9.98
CA THR A 191 33.96 -0.85 -11.20
C THR A 191 35.18 0.03 -10.89
N ILE A 192 35.04 1.01 -10.00
CA ILE A 192 36.15 1.86 -9.56
C ILE A 192 37.23 1.03 -8.83
N CYS A 193 36.82 0.15 -7.92
CA CYS A 193 37.74 -0.73 -7.19
C CYS A 193 38.51 -1.65 -8.14
N ALA A 194 37.82 -2.35 -9.04
CA ALA A 194 38.44 -3.23 -10.03
C ALA A 194 39.46 -2.47 -10.88
N LYS A 195 39.12 -1.24 -11.32
CA LYS A 195 40.05 -0.40 -12.06
C LYS A 195 41.26 0.04 -11.26
N SER A 196 41.05 0.51 -10.04
CA SER A 196 42.14 0.94 -9.18
C SER A 196 43.12 -0.20 -8.88
N LEU A 197 42.61 -1.43 -8.72
CA LEU A 197 43.41 -2.63 -8.52
C LEU A 197 44.17 -3.03 -9.78
N ALA A 198 43.53 -2.96 -10.96
CA ALA A 198 44.19 -3.23 -12.23
C ALA A 198 45.36 -2.27 -12.49
N VAL A 199 45.14 -0.96 -12.30
CA VAL A 199 46.19 0.06 -12.44
C VAL A 199 47.33 -0.17 -11.46
N LYS A 200 47.03 -0.46 -10.18
CA LYS A 200 48.05 -0.78 -9.17
C LYS A 200 48.84 -2.03 -9.56
N ALA A 201 48.18 -3.09 -10.03
CA ALA A 201 48.84 -4.31 -10.47
C ALA A 201 49.79 -4.07 -11.67
N GLU A 202 49.37 -3.26 -12.65
CA GLU A 202 50.21 -2.88 -13.79
C GLU A 202 51.44 -2.07 -13.35
N THR A 203 51.27 -1.13 -12.42
CA THR A 203 52.39 -0.33 -11.90
C THR A 203 53.40 -1.18 -11.13
N MET A 204 52.94 -2.17 -10.35
CA MET A 204 53.82 -3.11 -9.65
C MET A 204 54.57 -4.01 -10.64
N LYS A 205 53.91 -4.51 -11.69
CA LYS A 205 54.58 -5.31 -12.74
C LYS A 205 55.66 -4.51 -13.44
N LYS A 206 55.40 -3.25 -13.80
CA LYS A 206 56.40 -2.35 -14.42
C LYS A 206 57.58 -2.07 -13.50
N LYS A 207 57.35 -1.86 -12.20
CA LYS A 207 58.43 -1.67 -11.21
C LYS A 207 59.28 -2.92 -10.98
N LYS A 208 58.75 -4.12 -11.18
CA LYS A 208 59.49 -5.39 -11.05
C LYS A 208 60.35 -5.72 -12.28
N HIS A 209 60.02 -5.16 -13.44
CA HIS A 209 60.72 -5.40 -14.72
C HIS A 209 61.64 -4.22 -15.14
N SER A 210 61.81 -3.22 -14.27
CA SER A 210 62.76 -2.11 -14.42
C SER A 210 63.83 -2.23 -13.35
#